data_AF-A0A955ASY0-F1
#
_entry.id   AF-A0A955ASY0-F1
#
_cell.length_a   1.000
_cell.length_b   1.000
_cell.length_c   1.000
_cell.angle_alpha   90.00
_cell.angle_beta   90.00
_cell.angle_gamma   90.00
#
_symmetry.space_group_name_H-M   'P 1'
#
loop_
_entity.id
_entity.type
_entity.pdbx_description
1 polymer ?
#
loop_
_entity_poly.entity_id
_entity_poly.type
_entity_poly.pdbx_seq_one_letter_code
_entity_poly.pdbx_strand_id
1 'polypeptide(L)'
;MEIQGIQGSKLQKYLYQVPLWLSFYSVRPRSHQFANLPLLTFLAELSLAWKGSPIGLGDVSLENGTAPPTHHTHVYGSCVDLYVFHKRGLRRSGNDNNVVTMHDDKETIYDQPQTIRLATTIKQVVADRGYNLVQFLFDDPAVSKTWTKITQSKHRPHLDHFHIQIHEQYRDKGKEADRLQQAMIQQRCGF
;
A
#
# COMPACT_ATOMS: atom_id res chain seq x y z
N MET A 1 28.80 -27.68 17.12
CA MET A 1 28.77 -26.23 16.79
C MET A 1 27.29 -25.88 16.66
N GLU A 2 26.69 -25.46 17.78
CA GLU A 2 25.28 -25.11 17.85
C GLU A 2 25.08 -23.73 17.23
N ILE A 3 24.22 -23.65 16.22
CA ILE A 3 23.76 -22.38 15.67
C ILE A 3 22.77 -21.81 16.68
N GLN A 4 23.26 -20.90 17.53
CA GLN A 4 22.41 -20.12 18.42
C GLN A 4 21.42 -19.31 17.57
N GLY A 5 20.13 -19.60 17.76
CA GLY A 5 19.04 -18.87 17.13
C GLY A 5 19.14 -17.39 17.48
N ILE A 6 19.26 -16.55 16.46
CA ILE A 6 19.18 -15.10 16.60
C ILE A 6 17.78 -14.80 17.15
N GLN A 7 17.79 -14.25 18.35
CA GLN A 7 16.64 -13.80 19.12
C GLN A 7 15.99 -12.59 18.42
N GLY A 8 15.24 -12.82 17.33
CA GLY A 8 14.54 -11.80 16.54
C GLY A 8 13.13 -11.45 17.06
N SER A 9 12.80 -11.77 18.32
CA SER A 9 11.41 -11.95 18.77
C SER A 9 10.69 -10.72 19.35
N LYS A 10 11.14 -9.49 19.08
CA LYS A 10 10.41 -8.28 19.53
C LYS A 10 9.81 -7.40 18.43
N LEU A 11 10.36 -7.40 17.20
CA LEU A 11 9.83 -6.57 16.10
C LEU A 11 8.72 -7.26 15.28
N GLN A 12 8.65 -8.58 15.29
CA GLN A 12 7.58 -9.34 14.62
C GLN A 12 6.17 -9.19 15.25
N LYS A 13 6.03 -8.48 16.37
CA LYS A 13 4.83 -8.60 17.21
C LYS A 13 3.59 -7.82 16.77
N TYR A 14 3.67 -6.96 15.75
CA TYR A 14 2.52 -6.11 15.38
C TYR A 14 2.37 -5.93 13.86
N LEU A 15 2.22 -7.04 13.15
CA LEU A 15 1.74 -7.02 11.77
C LEU A 15 0.24 -7.30 11.75
N TYR A 16 -0.47 -6.53 10.95
CA TYR A 16 -1.91 -6.58 10.84
C TYR A 16 -2.29 -6.86 9.39
N GLN A 17 -3.19 -7.82 9.18
CA GLN A 17 -3.79 -8.02 7.87
C GLN A 17 -4.51 -6.72 7.46
N VAL A 18 -4.07 -6.10 6.36
CA VAL A 18 -4.66 -4.84 5.85
C VAL A 18 -6.13 -5.09 5.48
N PRO A 19 -7.11 -4.44 6.10
CA PRO A 19 -8.51 -4.60 5.73
C PRO A 19 -8.78 -4.12 4.30
N LEU A 20 -9.66 -4.81 3.57
CA LEU A 20 -10.21 -4.26 2.32
C LEU A 20 -11.28 -3.23 2.68
N TRP A 21 -10.86 -2.00 2.94
CA TRP A 21 -11.76 -0.86 3.05
C TRP A 21 -12.44 -0.57 1.71
N LEU A 22 -13.52 0.22 1.71
CA LEU A 22 -14.31 0.49 0.49
C LEU A 22 -13.47 1.08 -0.66
N SER A 23 -12.37 1.75 -0.32
CA SER A 23 -11.45 2.38 -1.26
C SER A 23 -10.40 1.41 -1.82
N PHE A 24 -10.36 0.15 -1.40
CA PHE A 24 -9.36 -0.84 -1.86
C PHE A 24 -9.99 -2.15 -2.32
N TYR A 25 -9.32 -2.79 -3.28
CA TYR A 25 -9.53 -4.19 -3.63
C TYR A 25 -8.18 -4.90 -3.72
N SER A 26 -8.16 -6.22 -3.56
CA SER A 26 -6.92 -7.00 -3.63
C SER A 26 -6.52 -7.27 -5.08
N VAL A 27 -5.27 -6.99 -5.45
CA VAL A 27 -4.67 -7.48 -6.72
C VAL A 27 -3.65 -8.60 -6.49
N ARG A 28 -3.32 -8.89 -5.22
CA ARG A 28 -2.42 -9.95 -4.79
C ARG A 28 -3.11 -10.86 -3.76
N PRO A 29 -2.57 -12.06 -3.48
CA PRO A 29 -3.07 -12.89 -2.40
C PRO A 29 -3.12 -12.14 -1.08
N ARG A 30 -4.18 -12.35 -0.30
CA ARG A 30 -4.35 -11.71 1.02
C ARG A 30 -3.20 -12.07 1.98
N SER A 31 -2.60 -13.24 1.80
CA SER A 31 -1.40 -13.68 2.52
C SER A 31 -0.19 -12.76 2.36
N HIS A 32 -0.20 -11.84 1.37
CA HIS A 32 0.88 -10.87 1.12
C HIS A 32 0.59 -9.47 1.65
N GLN A 33 -0.50 -9.29 2.40
CA GLN A 33 -1.02 -7.96 2.76
C GLN A 33 -1.02 -7.71 4.26
N PHE A 34 0.12 -7.92 4.90
CA PHE A 34 0.33 -7.64 6.32
C PHE A 34 1.15 -6.35 6.48
N ALA A 35 0.57 -5.35 7.15
CA ALA A 35 1.20 -4.05 7.38
C ALA A 35 1.60 -3.88 8.85
N ASN A 36 2.69 -3.16 9.10
CA ASN A 36 2.93 -2.59 10.42
C ASN A 36 1.94 -1.46 10.71
N LEU A 37 1.91 -0.99 11.95
CA LEU A 37 0.93 0.02 12.36
C LEU A 37 1.06 1.35 11.58
N PRO A 38 2.26 1.94 11.39
CA PRO A 38 2.41 3.16 10.58
C PRO A 38 1.80 3.02 9.18
N LEU A 39 2.11 1.93 8.47
CA LEU A 39 1.57 1.71 7.14
C LEU A 39 0.06 1.44 7.16
N LEU A 40 -0.43 0.67 8.13
CA LEU A 40 -1.87 0.41 8.28
C LEU A 40 -2.64 1.72 8.49
N THR A 41 -2.16 2.61 9.38
CA THR A 41 -2.82 3.90 9.60
C THR A 41 -2.75 4.80 8.36
N PHE A 42 -1.63 4.80 7.65
CA PHE A 42 -1.51 5.53 6.39
C PHE A 42 -2.54 5.07 5.37
N LEU A 43 -2.70 3.76 5.19
CA LEU A 43 -3.67 3.21 4.25
C LEU A 43 -5.12 3.48 4.70
N ALA A 44 -5.40 3.47 6.01
CA ALA A 44 -6.71 3.82 6.55
C ALA A 44 -7.07 5.29 6.24
N GLU A 45 -6.15 6.22 6.52
CA GLU A 45 -6.29 7.65 6.25
C GLU A 45 -6.43 7.92 4.74
N LEU A 46 -5.63 7.24 3.93
CA LEU A 46 -5.76 7.28 2.47
C LEU A 46 -7.13 6.79 2.01
N SER A 47 -7.65 5.70 2.59
CA SER A 47 -8.99 5.20 2.29
C SER A 47 -10.07 6.24 2.57
N LEU A 48 -9.95 6.99 3.68
CA LEU A 48 -10.93 8.00 4.09
C LEU A 48 -10.87 9.24 3.19
N ALA A 49 -9.67 9.69 2.86
CA ALA A 49 -9.42 10.86 2.01
C ALA A 49 -9.80 10.59 0.54
N TRP A 50 -9.64 9.36 0.06
CA TRP A 50 -9.89 9.01 -1.32
C TRP A 50 -11.38 9.00 -1.67
N LYS A 51 -11.76 9.79 -2.69
CA LYS A 51 -13.13 9.90 -3.23
C LYS A 51 -13.18 9.53 -4.72
N GLY A 52 -12.51 8.47 -5.11
CA GLY A 52 -12.48 7.99 -6.50
C GLY A 52 -12.75 6.50 -6.60
N SER A 53 -12.44 5.91 -7.76
CA SER A 53 -12.54 4.46 -7.99
C SER A 53 -11.66 3.69 -7.00
N PRO A 54 -12.02 2.45 -6.60
CA PRO A 54 -11.19 1.65 -5.70
C PRO A 54 -9.75 1.49 -6.20
N ILE A 55 -8.79 1.56 -5.28
CA ILE A 55 -7.35 1.44 -5.50
C ILE A 55 -6.95 -0.04 -5.41
N GLY A 56 -6.09 -0.52 -6.31
CA GLY A 56 -5.59 -1.89 -6.27
C GLY A 56 -4.51 -2.04 -5.20
N LEU A 57 -4.76 -2.84 -4.18
CA LEU A 57 -3.80 -3.16 -3.13
C LEU A 57 -2.94 -4.35 -3.55
N GLY A 58 -1.66 -4.07 -3.78
CA GLY A 58 -0.60 -5.00 -4.15
C GLY A 58 0.00 -5.77 -2.99
N ASP A 59 1.30 -6.02 -3.10
CA ASP A 59 2.07 -6.69 -2.06
C ASP A 59 2.40 -5.71 -0.92
N VAL A 60 2.51 -6.22 0.31
CA VAL A 60 2.85 -5.46 1.52
C VAL A 60 3.96 -6.14 2.31
N SER A 61 3.65 -7.28 2.91
CA SER A 61 4.58 -8.29 3.44
C SER A 61 3.80 -9.57 3.73
N LEU A 62 4.52 -10.67 3.91
CA LEU A 62 3.94 -11.88 4.49
C LEU A 62 3.66 -11.68 5.99
N GLU A 63 2.83 -12.55 6.57
CA GLU A 63 2.43 -12.50 7.99
C GLU A 63 3.63 -12.58 8.95
N ASN A 64 4.68 -13.30 8.57
CA ASN A 64 5.93 -13.42 9.33
C ASN A 64 6.87 -12.20 9.15
N GLY A 65 6.44 -11.18 8.41
CA GLY A 65 7.20 -9.97 8.10
C GLY A 65 8.25 -10.13 7.00
N THR A 66 8.36 -11.30 6.36
CA THR A 66 9.25 -11.47 5.22
C THR A 66 8.62 -10.92 3.93
N ALA A 67 9.48 -10.59 2.97
CA ALA A 67 9.07 -10.21 1.64
C ALA A 67 8.28 -11.32 0.93
N PRO A 68 7.25 -10.99 0.14
CA PRO A 68 6.66 -11.92 -0.83
C PRO A 68 7.71 -12.34 -1.89
N PRO A 69 7.55 -13.51 -2.53
CA PRO A 69 8.59 -14.12 -3.38
C PRO A 69 9.13 -13.24 -4.51
N THR A 70 8.35 -12.29 -5.00
CA THR A 70 8.70 -11.43 -6.16
C THR A 70 9.20 -10.04 -5.79
N HIS A 71 9.12 -9.62 -4.51
CA HIS A 71 9.38 -8.24 -4.11
C HIS A 71 10.19 -8.14 -2.81
N HIS A 72 11.51 -8.08 -2.95
CA HIS A 72 12.45 -8.17 -1.82
C HIS A 72 12.40 -7.00 -0.82
N THR A 73 11.81 -5.85 -1.18
CA THR A 73 11.72 -4.67 -0.31
C THR A 73 10.51 -4.69 0.62
N HIS A 74 9.56 -5.61 0.42
CA HIS A 74 8.29 -5.70 1.14
C HIS A 74 8.42 -6.42 2.49
N VAL A 75 9.36 -5.95 3.31
CA VAL A 75 9.67 -6.52 4.63
C VAL A 75 9.03 -5.70 5.74
N TYR A 76 8.71 -6.38 6.83
CA TYR A 76 8.17 -5.84 8.07
C TYR A 76 6.90 -4.98 7.90
N GLY A 77 6.13 -5.24 6.84
CA GLY A 77 4.90 -4.52 6.54
C GLY A 77 5.08 -3.01 6.42
N SER A 78 6.25 -2.54 5.97
CA SER A 78 6.57 -1.11 5.86
C SER A 78 6.42 -0.55 4.44
N CYS A 79 6.21 -1.42 3.46
CA CYS A 79 6.08 -1.09 2.04
C CYS A 79 4.72 -1.55 1.52
N VAL A 80 4.18 -0.86 0.52
CA VAL A 80 2.97 -1.26 -0.21
C VAL A 80 3.09 -0.89 -1.67
N ASP A 81 2.58 -1.78 -2.53
CA ASP A 81 2.30 -1.45 -3.92
C ASP A 81 0.84 -1.04 -4.07
N LEU A 82 0.60 0.16 -4.61
CA LEU A 82 -0.74 0.65 -4.94
C LEU A 82 -0.87 0.75 -6.46
N TYR A 83 -1.62 -0.17 -7.04
CA TYR A 83 -1.82 -0.24 -8.49
C TYR A 83 -2.63 0.94 -9.01
N VAL A 84 -2.18 1.47 -10.15
CA VAL A 84 -2.78 2.65 -10.78
C VAL A 84 -4.08 2.31 -11.52
N PHE A 85 -4.84 3.33 -11.91
CA PHE A 85 -6.11 3.11 -12.60
C PHE A 85 -5.87 2.85 -14.08
N HIS A 86 -6.54 1.86 -14.68
CA HIS A 86 -6.52 1.71 -16.14
C HIS A 86 -7.79 2.31 -16.74
N LYS A 87 -7.65 2.99 -17.89
CA LYS A 87 -8.77 3.58 -18.64
C LYS A 87 -9.87 2.57 -19.01
N ARG A 88 -9.51 1.28 -19.12
CA ARG A 88 -10.45 0.19 -19.44
C ARG A 88 -11.11 -0.44 -18.20
N GLY A 89 -10.86 0.12 -17.01
CA GLY A 89 -11.37 -0.40 -15.75
C GLY A 89 -10.66 -1.67 -15.29
N LEU A 90 -11.23 -2.29 -14.27
CA LEU A 90 -10.71 -3.50 -13.61
C LEU A 90 -11.25 -4.75 -14.30
N ARG A 91 -10.38 -5.69 -14.67
CA ARG A 91 -10.79 -7.03 -15.11
C ARG A 91 -10.38 -8.08 -14.07
N ARG A 92 -11.36 -8.79 -13.55
CA ARG A 92 -11.16 -9.97 -12.70
C ARG A 92 -10.81 -11.15 -13.61
N SER A 93 -9.67 -11.81 -13.40
CA SER A 93 -9.45 -13.13 -14.02
C SER A 93 -10.14 -14.20 -13.18
N GLY A 94 -10.67 -15.21 -13.85
CA GLY A 94 -11.45 -16.28 -13.22
C GLY A 94 -10.59 -17.36 -12.56
N ASN A 95 -11.30 -18.15 -11.72
CA ASN A 95 -10.93 -19.28 -10.86
C ASN A 95 -10.23 -19.02 -9.52
N ASP A 96 -9.44 -17.95 -9.36
CA ASP A 96 -8.96 -17.55 -8.03
C ASP A 96 -9.75 -16.33 -7.54
N ASN A 97 -10.70 -16.61 -6.66
CA ASN A 97 -11.82 -15.76 -6.23
C ASN A 97 -11.50 -14.37 -5.66
N ASN A 98 -10.30 -13.79 -5.78
CA ASN A 98 -10.02 -12.42 -5.31
C ASN A 98 -8.84 -11.70 -6.01
N VAL A 99 -8.29 -12.24 -7.11
CA VAL A 99 -7.14 -11.60 -7.79
C VAL A 99 -7.61 -10.88 -9.05
N VAL A 100 -7.53 -9.55 -9.03
CA VAL A 100 -7.73 -8.73 -10.24
C VAL A 100 -6.40 -8.64 -10.98
N THR A 101 -6.26 -9.39 -12.07
CA THR A 101 -5.11 -9.24 -12.98
C THR A 101 -5.33 -8.01 -13.85
N MET A 102 -4.41 -7.06 -13.73
CA MET A 102 -4.34 -5.91 -14.61
C MET A 102 -3.63 -6.36 -15.89
N HIS A 103 -4.23 -6.07 -17.05
CA HIS A 103 -3.77 -6.62 -18.34
C HIS A 103 -2.31 -6.24 -18.63
N ASP A 104 -1.48 -7.25 -18.92
CA ASP A 104 -0.08 -7.21 -19.35
C ASP A 104 0.13 -6.63 -20.78
N ASP A 105 -0.87 -5.91 -21.28
CA ASP A 105 -0.82 -5.36 -22.64
C ASP A 105 0.02 -4.08 -22.58
N LYS A 106 1.28 -4.23 -23.00
CA LYS A 106 2.40 -3.27 -23.08
C LYS A 106 2.11 -1.88 -23.66
N GLU A 107 0.85 -1.54 -23.96
CA GLU A 107 0.42 -0.23 -24.47
C GLU A 107 -0.83 0.36 -23.79
N THR A 108 -1.31 -0.18 -22.65
CA THR A 108 -2.50 0.40 -22.02
C THR A 108 -2.18 1.54 -21.05
N ILE A 109 -2.21 2.75 -21.65
CA ILE A 109 -2.29 4.07 -21.03
C ILE A 109 -3.18 4.00 -19.77
N TYR A 110 -2.56 3.97 -18.60
CA TYR A 110 -3.26 4.11 -17.34
C TYR A 110 -3.98 5.47 -17.32
N ASP A 111 -5.03 5.62 -16.52
CA ASP A 111 -5.74 6.88 -16.35
C ASP A 111 -4.84 7.87 -15.61
N GLN A 112 -4.04 8.61 -16.39
CA GLN A 112 -3.07 9.56 -15.89
C GLN A 112 -3.71 10.65 -15.01
N PRO A 113 -4.85 11.29 -15.39
CA PRO A 113 -5.56 12.20 -14.50
C PRO A 113 -5.93 11.57 -13.14
N GLN A 114 -6.46 10.35 -13.12
CA GLN A 114 -6.86 9.70 -11.88
C GLN A 114 -5.65 9.30 -11.02
N THR A 115 -4.57 8.86 -11.65
CA THR A 115 -3.29 8.53 -10.98
C THR A 115 -2.61 9.77 -10.40
N ILE A 116 -2.62 10.90 -11.12
CA ILE A 116 -2.14 12.20 -10.61
C ILE A 116 -2.96 12.63 -9.38
N ARG A 117 -4.29 12.43 -9.43
CA ARG A 117 -5.17 12.72 -8.29
C ARG A 117 -4.82 11.83 -7.09
N LEU A 118 -4.58 10.54 -7.30
CA LEU A 118 -4.16 9.63 -6.24
C LEU A 118 -2.80 10.03 -5.63
N ALA A 119 -1.80 10.35 -6.46
CA ALA A 119 -0.50 10.85 -5.98
C ALA A 119 -0.66 12.14 -5.15
N THR A 120 -1.56 13.04 -5.56
CA THR A 120 -1.87 14.27 -4.83
C THR A 120 -2.57 13.98 -3.50
N THR A 121 -3.52 13.04 -3.45
CA THR A 121 -4.16 12.61 -2.20
C THR A 121 -3.14 11.98 -1.25
N ILE A 122 -2.24 11.13 -1.74
CA ILE A 122 -1.15 10.56 -0.94
C ILE A 122 -0.27 11.66 -0.35
N LYS A 123 0.14 12.64 -1.17
CA LYS A 123 0.92 13.80 -0.73
C LYS A 123 0.23 14.56 0.41
N GLN A 124 -1.08 14.82 0.28
CA GLN A 124 -1.87 15.50 1.32
C GLN A 124 -1.90 14.69 2.62
N VAL A 125 -2.23 13.39 2.55
CA VAL A 125 -2.25 12.51 3.74
C VAL A 125 -0.88 12.47 4.43
N VAL A 126 0.20 12.37 3.66
CA VAL A 126 1.56 12.39 4.21
C VAL A 126 1.87 13.71 4.92
N ALA A 127 1.51 14.85 4.32
CA ALA A 127 1.74 16.16 4.90
C ALA A 127 0.91 16.40 6.16
N ASP A 128 -0.39 16.13 6.11
CA ASP A 128 -1.34 16.44 7.18
C ASP A 128 -1.11 15.57 8.43
N ARG A 129 -0.69 14.32 8.24
CA ARG A 129 -0.44 13.35 9.33
C ARG A 129 1.02 13.26 9.74
N GLY A 130 1.93 13.88 8.99
CA GLY A 130 3.37 13.87 9.26
C GLY A 130 4.01 12.49 9.08
N TYR A 131 3.57 11.71 8.09
CA TYR A 131 4.19 10.40 7.80
C TYR A 131 5.63 10.58 7.28
N ASN A 132 6.55 9.75 7.79
CA ASN A 132 7.91 9.71 7.29
C ASN A 132 8.01 8.78 6.07
N LEU A 133 7.84 9.35 4.88
CA LEU A 133 7.95 8.64 3.61
C LEU A 133 9.42 8.38 3.25
N VAL A 134 9.82 7.11 3.20
CA VAL A 134 11.17 6.67 2.82
C VAL A 134 11.30 6.55 1.31
N GLN A 135 10.31 5.95 0.67
CA GLN A 135 10.27 5.76 -0.78
C GLN A 135 8.87 6.06 -1.31
N PHE A 136 8.82 6.68 -2.47
CA PHE A 136 7.63 6.82 -3.29
C PHE A 136 8.05 6.72 -4.75
N LEU A 137 7.89 5.55 -5.35
CA LEU A 137 8.37 5.29 -6.70
C LEU A 137 7.22 5.29 -7.70
N PHE A 138 7.41 5.98 -8.81
CA PHE A 138 6.58 5.89 -10.01
C PHE A 138 7.31 6.45 -11.21
N ASP A 139 7.27 5.75 -12.34
CA ASP A 139 8.16 6.07 -13.47
C ASP A 139 7.58 7.03 -14.52
N ASP A 140 6.30 7.36 -14.49
CA ASP A 140 5.74 8.38 -15.39
C ASP A 140 6.14 9.81 -14.96
N PRO A 141 6.87 10.57 -15.80
CA PRO A 141 7.34 11.92 -15.45
C PRO A 141 6.24 12.94 -15.15
N ALA A 142 5.05 12.82 -15.75
CA ALA A 142 3.93 13.71 -15.48
C ALA A 142 3.40 13.51 -14.06
N VAL A 143 3.41 12.27 -13.56
CA VAL A 143 3.05 11.96 -12.18
C VAL A 143 4.17 12.38 -11.23
N SER A 144 5.44 12.12 -11.54
CA SER A 144 6.56 12.51 -10.69
C SER A 144 6.66 14.04 -10.50
N LYS A 145 6.20 14.84 -11.47
CA LYS A 145 6.11 16.31 -11.35
C LYS A 145 5.11 16.80 -10.29
N THR A 146 4.14 15.98 -9.88
CA THR A 146 3.14 16.36 -8.87
C THR A 146 3.76 16.53 -7.48
N TRP A 147 4.86 15.81 -7.22
CA TRP A 147 5.59 15.89 -5.97
C TRP A 147 7.05 15.44 -6.12
N THR A 148 7.97 16.30 -5.69
CA THR A 148 9.43 16.05 -5.73
C THR A 148 9.90 14.82 -4.93
N LYS A 149 9.07 14.27 -4.04
CA LYS A 149 9.38 13.00 -3.35
C LYS A 149 9.09 11.75 -4.18
N ILE A 150 8.36 11.88 -5.29
CA ILE A 150 8.14 10.77 -6.22
C ILE A 150 9.39 10.63 -7.08
N THR A 151 10.07 9.49 -6.98
CA THR A 151 11.29 9.20 -7.72
C THR A 151 11.09 8.08 -8.72
N GLN A 152 11.93 8.08 -9.75
CA GLN A 152 11.95 7.00 -10.73
C GLN A 152 12.77 5.82 -10.21
N SER A 153 12.36 4.61 -10.58
CA SER A 153 13.08 3.39 -10.27
C SER A 153 14.36 3.28 -11.09
N LYS A 154 15.40 2.73 -10.45
CA LYS A 154 16.71 2.53 -11.10
C LYS A 154 16.83 1.21 -11.86
N HIS A 155 15.92 0.26 -11.63
CA HIS A 155 16.10 -1.13 -12.08
C HIS A 155 14.92 -1.67 -12.90
N ARG A 156 13.69 -1.51 -12.40
CA ARG A 156 12.48 -1.99 -13.07
C ARG A 156 11.43 -0.90 -13.13
N PRO A 157 10.77 -0.69 -14.27
CA PRO A 157 9.75 0.34 -14.41
C PRO A 157 8.54 0.04 -13.52
N HIS A 158 8.17 1.00 -12.67
CA HIS A 158 6.95 1.08 -11.85
C HIS A 158 5.96 1.97 -12.59
N LEU A 159 5.44 1.48 -13.72
CA LEU A 159 4.45 2.20 -14.53
C LEU A 159 3.01 1.73 -14.25
N ASP A 160 2.86 0.61 -13.57
CA ASP A 160 1.59 -0.07 -13.26
C ASP A 160 1.19 0.05 -11.77
N HIS A 161 2.11 0.50 -10.91
CA HIS A 161 1.85 0.71 -9.49
C HIS A 161 2.78 1.76 -8.87
N PHE A 162 2.28 2.40 -7.82
CA PHE A 162 3.09 3.16 -6.87
C PHE A 162 3.74 2.21 -5.88
N HIS A 163 5.06 2.30 -5.72
CA HIS A 163 5.74 1.67 -4.58
C HIS A 163 5.94 2.69 -3.46
N ILE A 164 5.37 2.44 -2.29
CA ILE A 164 5.37 3.38 -1.15
C ILE A 164 5.98 2.70 0.06
N GLN A 165 6.99 3.32 0.66
CA GLN A 165 7.57 2.87 1.94
C GLN A 165 7.41 3.94 3.01
N ILE A 166 6.81 3.56 4.14
CA ILE A 166 6.61 4.40 5.32
C ILE A 166 7.59 3.94 6.40
N HIS A 167 8.43 4.86 6.89
CA HIS A 167 9.33 4.57 8.00
C HIS A 167 8.53 4.35 9.28
N GLU A 168 9.01 3.44 10.11
CA GLU A 168 8.54 3.30 11.47
C GLU A 168 9.06 4.47 12.31
N GLN A 169 8.32 5.58 12.38
CA GLN A 169 8.51 6.51 13.49
C GLN A 169 7.61 6.02 14.62
N TYR A 170 8.23 5.35 15.60
CA TYR A 170 7.62 5.06 16.89
C TYR A 170 7.20 6.39 17.55
N ARG A 171 5.98 6.85 17.30
CA ARG A 171 5.23 7.63 18.28
C ARG A 171 4.42 6.60 19.07
N ASP A 172 4.49 6.65 20.39
CA ASP A 172 3.66 5.87 21.32
C ASP A 172 2.18 5.93 20.90
N LYS A 173 1.69 4.88 20.21
CA LYS A 173 0.38 4.92 19.53
C LYS A 173 -0.42 3.62 19.63
N GLY A 174 -0.17 2.77 20.64
CA GLY A 174 -1.03 1.60 20.90
C GLY A 174 -2.53 1.95 20.97
N LYS A 175 -2.89 3.16 21.41
CA LYS A 175 -4.28 3.64 21.48
C LYS A 175 -4.83 4.21 20.16
N GLU A 176 -3.99 4.51 19.18
CA GLU A 176 -4.42 5.18 17.94
C GLU A 176 -4.83 4.18 16.86
N ALA A 177 -4.20 3.00 16.85
CA ALA A 177 -4.59 1.85 16.03
C ALA A 177 -6.05 1.43 16.31
N ASP A 178 -6.34 1.17 17.58
CA ASP A 178 -7.65 0.74 18.05
C ASP A 178 -8.71 1.81 17.78
N ARG A 179 -8.37 3.09 17.98
CA ARG A 179 -9.26 4.21 17.70
C ARG A 179 -9.60 4.32 16.21
N LEU A 180 -8.64 4.15 15.32
CA LEU A 180 -8.87 4.19 13.88
C LEU A 180 -9.70 2.99 13.41
N GLN A 181 -9.40 1.78 13.93
CA GLN A 181 -10.20 0.60 13.64
C GLN A 181 -11.66 0.77 14.10
N GLN A 182 -11.88 1.32 15.30
CA GLN A 182 -13.22 1.62 15.82
C GLN A 182 -13.95 2.70 15.00
N ALA A 183 -13.27 3.78 14.62
CA ALA A 183 -13.86 4.84 13.80
C ALA A 183 -14.31 4.31 12.42
N MET A 184 -13.55 3.39 11.83
CA MET A 184 -13.90 2.76 10.55
C MET A 184 -15.03 1.74 10.67
N ILE A 185 -15.13 1.04 11.81
CA ILE A 185 -16.27 0.18 12.12
C ILE A 185 -17.54 1.03 12.27
N GLN A 186 -17.47 2.15 12.98
CA GLN A 186 -18.61 3.07 13.17
C GLN A 186 -19.14 3.63 11.84
N GLN A 187 -18.26 4.04 10.92
CA GLN A 187 -18.67 4.49 9.58
C GLN A 187 -19.35 3.39 8.73
N ARG A 188 -19.04 2.11 8.95
CA ARG A 188 -19.71 1.00 8.26
C ARG A 188 -21.11 0.70 8.81
N CYS A 189 -21.38 1.05 10.05
CA CYS A 189 -22.62 0.71 10.74
C CYS A 189 -23.71 1.78 10.67
N GLY A 190 -23.44 2.97 10.09
CA GLY A 190 -24.47 3.98 9.83
C GLY A 190 -25.16 4.54 11.08
N PHE A 191 -24.43 4.63 12.20
CA PHE A 191 -24.85 5.37 13.39
C PHE A 191 -24.22 6.75 13.43
#